data_AF-A0A7X7RZP0-F1
#
_entry.id   AF-A0A7X7RZP0-F1
#
_cell.length_a   1.000
_cell.length_b   1.000
_cell.length_c   1.000
_cell.angle_alpha   90.00
_cell.angle_beta   90.00
_cell.angle_gamma   90.00
#
_symmetry.space_group_name_H-M   'P 1'
#
loop_
_entity.id
_entity.type
_entity.pdbx_description
1 polymer ?
#
loop_
_entity_poly.entity_id
_entity_poly.type
_entity_poly.pdbx_seq_one_letter_code
_entity_poly.pdbx_strand_id
1 'polypeptide(L)' 'MDNHIQIEEIRKYRQYLSEILGEDIDEEVAARIWVMRYAEIWRMKQNSTAKA' A
#
# COMPACT_ATOMS: atom_id res chain seq x y z
N MET A 1 -14.56 -3.09 -3.22
CA MET A 1 -13.50 -3.50 -2.28
C MET A 1 -14.00 -3.17 -0.90
N ASP A 2 -13.99 -4.11 0.04
CA ASP A 2 -14.50 -3.88 1.40
C ASP A 2 -13.49 -3.05 2.21
N ASN A 3 -13.96 -2.00 2.90
CA ASN A 3 -13.11 -1.14 3.72
C ASN A 3 -12.45 -1.91 4.88
N HIS A 4 -13.11 -2.93 5.43
CA HIS A 4 -12.51 -3.76 6.48
C HIS A 4 -11.32 -4.55 5.97
N ILE A 5 -11.40 -5.07 4.72
CA ILE A 5 -10.30 -5.80 4.10
C ILE A 5 -9.10 -4.86 3.88
N GLN A 6 -9.34 -3.61 3.46
CA GLN A 6 -8.26 -2.63 3.26
C GLN A 6 -7.53 -2.30 4.57
N ILE A 7 -8.26 -2.16 5.68
CA ILE A 7 -7.65 -1.88 6.99
C ILE A 7 -6.75 -3.04 7.44
N GLU A 8 -7.21 -4.27 7.28
CA GLU A 8 -6.42 -5.45 7.66
C GLU A 8 -5.15 -5.59 6.80
N GLU A 9 -5.22 -5.29 5.51
CA GLU A 9 -4.04 -5.30 4.64
C GLU A 9 -3.04 -4.19 5.00
N ILE A 10 -3.52 -3.00 5.35
CA ILE A 10 -2.66 -1.90 5.84
C ILE A 10 -1.94 -2.31 7.13
N ARG A 11 -2.61 -3.02 8.05
CA ARG A 11 -1.99 -3.49 9.30
C ARG A 11 -0.92 -4.54 9.06
N LYS A 12 -1.16 -5.51 8.18
CA LYS A 12 -0.13 -6.48 7.76
C LYS A 12 1.05 -5.77 7.12
N TYR A 13 0.78 -4.78 6.27
CA TYR A 13 1.82 -4.00 5.62
C TYR A 13 2.64 -3.17 6.60
N ARG A 14 1.99 -2.57 7.62
CA ARG A 14 2.66 -1.89 8.73
C ARG A 14 3.62 -2.82 9.45
N GLN A 15 3.15 -4.00 9.84
CA GLN A 15 4.00 -4.99 10.52
C GLN A 15 5.22 -5.38 9.67
N TYR A 16 5.01 -5.67 8.39
CA TYR A 16 6.08 -5.96 7.45
C TYR A 16 7.12 -4.81 7.34
N LEU A 17 6.66 -3.57 7.27
CA LEU A 17 7.55 -2.40 7.25
C LEU A 17 8.32 -2.25 8.57
N SER A 18 7.66 -2.44 9.72
CA SER A 18 8.31 -2.36 11.01
C SER A 18 9.40 -3.43 11.17
N GLU A 19 9.16 -4.65 10.68
CA GLU A 19 10.13 -5.74 10.69
C GLU A 19 11.35 -5.45 9.80
N ILE A 20 11.15 -4.85 8.63
CA ILE A 20 12.24 -4.52 7.70
C ILE A 20 13.07 -3.34 8.17
N LEU A 21 12.43 -2.31 8.71
CA LEU A 21 13.09 -1.08 9.13
C LEU A 21 13.68 -1.20 10.54
N GLY A 22 13.24 -2.19 11.32
CA GLY A 22 13.68 -2.39 12.70
C GLY A 22 13.14 -1.35 13.67
N GLU A 23 12.08 -0.63 13.29
CA GLU A 23 11.42 0.41 14.08
C GLU A 23 9.90 0.28 13.97
N ASP A 24 9.15 0.76 14.96
CA ASP A 24 7.70 0.72 14.90
C ASP A 24 7.17 1.82 13.97
N ILE A 25 6.51 1.42 12.90
CA ILE A 25 5.92 2.33 11.92
C ILE A 25 4.49 2.67 12.32
N ASP A 26 4.18 3.96 12.33
CA ASP A 26 2.85 4.46 12.61
C ASP A 26 1.82 3.99 11.56
N GLU A 27 0.58 3.71 12.00
CA GLU A 27 -0.48 3.19 11.14
C GLU A 27 -0.87 4.19 10.03
N GLU A 28 -0.81 5.50 10.30
CA GLU A 28 -1.08 6.53 9.31
C GLU A 28 0.00 6.56 8.23
N VAL A 29 1.27 6.37 8.62
CA VAL A 29 2.40 6.30 7.68
C VAL A 29 2.26 5.07 6.77
N ALA A 30 1.97 3.91 7.33
CA ALA A 30 1.75 2.69 6.56
C ALA A 30 0.56 2.84 5.59
N ALA A 31 -0.55 3.46 6.02
CA ALA A 31 -1.70 3.73 5.17
C ALA A 31 -1.36 4.66 4.00
N ARG A 32 -0.61 5.74 4.23
CA ARG A 32 -0.17 6.67 3.16
C ARG A 32 0.69 5.95 2.13
N ILE A 33 1.66 5.15 2.57
CA ILE A 33 2.54 4.39 1.67
C ILE A 33 1.71 3.37 0.87
N TRP A 34 0.81 2.65 1.52
CA TRP A 34 -0.08 1.68 0.88
C TRP A 34 -0.89 2.31 -0.26
N VAL A 35 -1.54 3.45 0.02
CA VAL A 35 -2.35 4.18 -0.99
C VAL A 35 -1.48 4.69 -2.14
N MET A 36 -0.29 5.23 -1.85
CA MET A 36 0.64 5.69 -2.88
C MET A 36 1.07 4.56 -3.81
N ARG A 37 1.47 3.40 -3.25
CA ARG A 37 1.84 2.21 -4.02
C ARG A 37 0.69 1.71 -4.90
N TYR A 38 -0.52 1.68 -4.37
CA TYR A 38 -1.71 1.32 -5.14
C TYR A 38 -1.91 2.26 -6.34
N ALA A 39 -1.82 3.57 -6.11
CA ALA A 39 -1.96 4.58 -7.16
C ALA A 39 -0.86 4.47 -8.22
N GLU A 40 0.38 4.16 -7.84
CA GLU A 40 1.48 3.90 -8.78
C GLU A 40 1.20 2.69 -9.66
N ILE A 41 0.82 1.54 -9.07
CA ILE A 41 0.50 0.32 -9.79
C ILE A 41 -0.68 0.57 -10.76
N TRP A 42 -1.71 1.29 -10.31
CA TRP A 42 -2.84 1.65 -11.15
C TRP A 42 -2.41 2.51 -12.34
N ARG A 43 -1.59 3.55 -12.12
CA ARG A 43 -1.06 4.40 -13.20
C ARG A 43 -0.21 3.60 -14.19
N MET A 44 0.63 2.69 -13.70
CA MET A 44 1.44 1.82 -14.56
C MET A 44 0.56 0.93 -15.43
N LYS A 45 -0.51 0.34 -14.87
CA LYS A 45 -1.47 -0.48 -15.63
C LYS A 45 -2.14 0.34 -16.74
N GLN A 46 -2.58 1.56 -16.44
CA GLN A 46 -3.22 2.45 -17.42
C GLN A 46 -2.28 2.85 -18.58
N ASN A 47 -1.03 3.17 -18.25
CA ASN A 47 -0.01 3.48 -19.26
C ASN A 47 0.36 2.27 -20.13
N SER A 48 0.33 1.06 -19.57
CA SER A 48 0.57 -0.17 -20.34
C SER A 48 -0.60 -0.50 -21.27
N THR A 49 -1.85 -0.23 -20.88
CA THR A 49 -3.03 -0.42 -21.73
C THR A 49 -3.20 0.65 -22.82
N ALA A 50 -2.60 1.84 -22.64
CA ALA A 50 -2.62 2.91 -23.65
C ALA A 50 -1.63 2.70 -24.81
N LYS A 51 -0.81 1.64 -24.78
CA LYS A 51 0.17 1.28 -25.81
C LYS A 51 -0.19 0.02 -26.61
N ALA A 52 -1.40 -0.53 -26.45
CA ALA A 52 -1.91 -1.67 -27.21
C ALA A 52 -2.81 -1.23 -28.37
#